data_AF-A0A1T4KR26-F1
#
_entry.id   AF-A0A1T4KR26-F1
#
_cell.length_a   1.000
_cell.length_b   1.000
_cell.length_c   1.000
_cell.angle_alpha   90.00
_cell.angle_beta   90.00
_cell.angle_gamma   90.00
#
_symmetry.space_group_name_H-M   'P 1'
#
loop_
_entity.id
_entity.type
_entity.pdbx_description
1 polymer ?
#
loop_
_entity_poly.entity_id
_entity_poly.type
_entity_poly.pdbx_seq_one_letter_code
_entity_poly.pdbx_strand_id
1 'polypeptide(L)'
;MKYSIKDIFNIPVKESLCVEGRPQSDNPFIPEVDSDYVFRKEILSDVLSWYMMGANDGLYLTGPTGSGKSSIVLQTAARLNIPVMVVTGHSRLETPELVGHHVIVNNSMEYVYGPLAMAMKEGHWFLLDEIDLLDPATAAGLNGIVEGRPLTIPEKGGEVIKPAPGFRFIATANTAGSGDRSGLYQGTLRQNGAFLDRFWMVEVDYPDEVQERQILAKAMPSLADTVREALVSYANEIRKLFIKGEIEVTFSTRTLVRWAKLVYLFRPASAEGKNPIIHALDRALGYRAEPESREALHELAQRVFGG
;
A
#
# COMPACT_ATOMS: atom_id res chain seq x y z
N MET A 1 -7.81 13.46 -20.04
CA MET A 1 -9.29 13.40 -19.94
C MET A 1 -9.71 13.88 -18.57
N LYS A 2 -10.87 14.52 -18.42
CA LYS A 2 -11.35 15.04 -17.13
C LYS A 2 -12.50 14.17 -16.64
N TYR A 3 -12.42 13.71 -15.41
CA TYR A 3 -13.37 12.78 -14.79
C TYR A 3 -14.06 13.41 -13.59
N SER A 4 -15.36 13.14 -13.40
CA SER A 4 -16.07 13.44 -12.16
C SER A 4 -15.48 12.61 -11.03
N ILE A 5 -15.01 13.26 -9.95
CA ILE A 5 -14.46 12.56 -8.77
C ILE A 5 -15.54 11.70 -8.12
N LYS A 6 -16.78 12.20 -8.08
CA LYS A 6 -17.92 11.47 -7.53
C LYS A 6 -18.16 10.16 -8.27
N ASP A 7 -18.19 10.19 -9.60
CA ASP A 7 -18.54 9.00 -10.38
C ASP A 7 -17.42 7.97 -10.41
N ILE A 8 -16.17 8.43 -10.61
CA ILE A 8 -15.06 7.52 -10.85
C ILE A 8 -14.57 6.82 -9.57
N PHE A 9 -14.69 7.50 -8.42
CA PHE A 9 -14.30 6.96 -7.11
C PHE A 9 -15.51 6.52 -6.26
N ASN A 10 -16.73 6.78 -6.72
CA ASN A 10 -17.98 6.49 -6.00
C ASN A 10 -18.00 7.08 -4.58
N ILE A 11 -17.64 8.36 -4.45
CA ILE A 11 -17.63 9.08 -3.16
C ILE A 11 -18.60 10.27 -3.15
N PRO A 12 -19.26 10.57 -2.02
CA PRO A 12 -20.25 11.65 -1.94
C PRO A 12 -19.55 13.03 -1.88
N VAL A 13 -19.25 13.59 -3.06
CA VAL A 13 -18.69 14.93 -3.25
C VAL A 13 -19.50 15.74 -4.26
N LYS A 14 -19.23 17.04 -4.36
CA LYS A 14 -19.89 17.93 -5.34
C LYS A 14 -19.57 17.47 -6.76
N GLU A 15 -20.58 17.44 -7.63
CA GLU A 15 -20.48 17.05 -9.05
C GLU A 15 -19.45 17.87 -9.84
N SER A 16 -19.23 19.13 -9.43
CA SER A 16 -18.28 20.04 -10.08
C SER A 16 -16.81 19.68 -9.84
N LEU A 17 -16.52 18.79 -8.88
CA LEU A 17 -15.16 18.38 -8.58
C LEU A 17 -14.71 17.31 -9.57
N CYS A 18 -13.64 17.61 -10.28
CA CYS A 18 -13.09 16.74 -11.29
C CYS A 18 -11.59 16.60 -11.15
N VAL A 19 -11.07 15.50 -11.68
CA VAL A 19 -9.63 15.23 -11.75
C VAL A 19 -9.26 14.82 -13.17
N GLU A 20 -8.02 15.10 -13.55
CA GLU A 20 -7.49 14.65 -14.84
C GLU A 20 -7.03 13.18 -14.75
N GLY A 21 -7.20 12.46 -15.84
CA GLY A 21 -6.59 11.14 -16.03
C GLY A 21 -6.17 10.98 -17.48
N ARG A 22 -5.69 9.80 -17.85
CA ARG A 22 -5.18 9.50 -19.19
C ARG A 22 -6.25 8.86 -20.07
N PRO A 23 -6.12 8.96 -21.40
CA PRO A 23 -6.89 8.13 -22.33
C PRO A 23 -6.77 6.65 -21.97
N GLN A 24 -7.85 5.87 -22.14
CA GLN A 24 -7.82 4.42 -22.00
C GLN A 24 -6.71 3.84 -22.89
N SER A 25 -5.95 2.88 -22.37
CA SER A 25 -4.92 2.18 -23.13
C SER A 25 -4.74 0.77 -22.58
N ASP A 26 -4.02 -0.06 -23.33
CA ASP A 26 -3.62 -1.43 -22.99
C ASP A 26 -2.24 -1.47 -22.31
N ASN A 27 -1.75 -0.33 -21.80
CA ASN A 27 -0.45 -0.27 -21.13
C ASN A 27 -0.45 -1.25 -19.93
N PRO A 28 0.47 -2.24 -19.90
CA PRO A 28 0.46 -3.31 -18.91
C PRO A 28 0.80 -2.84 -17.49
N PHE A 29 1.31 -1.62 -17.34
CA PHE A 29 1.60 -1.01 -16.04
C PHE A 29 0.38 -0.27 -15.45
N ILE A 30 -0.75 -0.17 -16.16
CA ILE A 30 -1.98 0.35 -15.55
C ILE A 30 -2.50 -0.69 -14.55
N PRO A 31 -2.66 -0.36 -13.26
CA PRO A 31 -3.14 -1.32 -12.28
C PRO A 31 -4.57 -1.77 -12.58
N GLU A 32 -4.90 -3.01 -12.24
CA GLU A 32 -6.25 -3.54 -12.40
C GLU A 32 -7.26 -2.79 -11.51
N VAL A 33 -8.42 -2.51 -12.09
CA VAL A 33 -9.54 -1.88 -11.37
C VAL A 33 -10.18 -2.93 -10.46
N ASP A 34 -10.09 -2.72 -9.15
CA ASP A 34 -10.89 -3.43 -8.16
C ASP A 34 -12.22 -2.70 -7.99
N SER A 35 -13.30 -3.20 -8.60
CA SER A 35 -14.65 -2.61 -8.48
C SER A 35 -15.17 -2.60 -7.04
N ASP A 36 -14.64 -3.49 -6.21
CA ASP A 36 -15.02 -3.65 -4.82
C ASP A 36 -14.17 -2.81 -3.86
N TYR A 37 -13.20 -2.04 -4.36
CA TYR A 37 -12.43 -1.13 -3.54
C TYR A 37 -13.33 -0.08 -2.86
N VAL A 38 -13.00 0.22 -1.60
CA VAL A 38 -13.67 1.26 -0.80
C VAL A 38 -12.69 2.40 -0.60
N PHE A 39 -12.89 3.50 -1.31
CA PHE A 39 -12.07 4.70 -1.16
C PHE A 39 -12.38 5.40 0.14
N ARG A 40 -11.35 5.63 0.96
CA ARG A 40 -11.45 6.49 2.14
C ARG A 40 -11.30 7.93 1.72
N LYS A 41 -12.37 8.71 1.94
CA LYS A 41 -12.50 10.08 1.42
C LYS A 41 -11.33 10.98 1.81
N GLU A 42 -10.88 10.91 3.06
CA GLU A 42 -9.80 11.76 3.58
C GLU A 42 -8.47 11.46 2.87
N ILE A 43 -8.04 10.20 2.89
CA ILE A 43 -6.80 9.77 2.23
C ILE A 43 -6.86 10.00 0.72
N LEU A 44 -7.99 9.69 0.07
CA LEU A 44 -8.16 9.97 -1.36
C LEU A 44 -8.07 11.48 -1.64
N SER A 45 -8.61 12.33 -0.76
CA SER A 45 -8.51 13.78 -0.90
C SER A 45 -7.06 14.24 -0.90
N ASP A 46 -6.22 13.70 -0.02
CA ASP A 46 -4.79 14.02 0.03
C ASP A 46 -4.06 13.56 -1.24
N VAL A 47 -4.30 12.32 -1.68
CA VAL A 47 -3.69 11.76 -2.91
C VAL A 47 -4.10 12.58 -4.15
N LEU A 48 -5.39 12.92 -4.28
CA LEU A 48 -5.87 13.71 -5.41
C LEU A 48 -5.35 15.16 -5.34
N SER A 49 -5.26 15.74 -4.16
CA SER A 49 -4.73 17.10 -3.98
C SER A 49 -3.26 17.17 -4.35
N TRP A 50 -2.45 16.21 -3.90
CA TRP A 50 -1.06 16.08 -4.31
C TRP A 50 -0.93 15.96 -5.84
N TYR A 51 -1.74 15.08 -6.45
CA TYR A 51 -1.70 14.86 -7.88
C TYR A 51 -2.09 16.12 -8.69
N MET A 52 -3.15 16.81 -8.26
CA MET A 52 -3.69 18.01 -8.91
C MET A 52 -2.85 19.26 -8.69
N MET A 53 -2.14 19.36 -7.55
CA MET A 53 -1.25 20.49 -7.26
C MET A 53 -0.13 20.58 -8.30
N GLY A 54 0.24 19.46 -8.91
CA GLY A 54 1.13 19.45 -10.06
C GLY A 54 2.62 19.66 -9.71
N ALA A 55 2.92 20.00 -8.45
CA ALA A 55 4.26 20.27 -7.94
C ALA A 55 5.18 19.05 -8.04
N ASN A 56 6.48 19.28 -7.92
CA ASN A 56 7.48 18.22 -8.04
C ASN A 56 7.64 17.39 -6.76
N ASP A 57 6.93 17.70 -5.68
CA ASP A 57 7.08 16.94 -4.43
C ASP A 57 6.66 15.48 -4.64
N GLY A 58 7.44 14.55 -4.09
CA GLY A 58 7.04 13.16 -4.01
C GLY A 58 5.83 12.98 -3.09
N LEU A 59 5.10 11.87 -3.21
CA LEU A 59 4.09 11.48 -2.23
C LEU A 59 4.67 10.41 -1.30
N TYR A 60 4.55 10.58 0.01
CA TYR A 60 5.00 9.60 0.99
C TYR A 60 3.83 9.17 1.87
N LEU A 61 3.39 7.92 1.74
CA LEU A 61 2.35 7.36 2.58
C LEU A 61 2.97 6.52 3.70
N THR A 62 2.74 6.91 4.95
CA THR A 62 3.20 6.21 6.15
C THR A 62 2.04 5.59 6.91
N GLY A 63 2.28 4.51 7.66
CA GLY A 63 1.28 3.92 8.54
C GLY A 63 1.42 2.40 8.66
N PRO A 64 0.55 1.72 9.43
CA PRO A 64 0.72 0.30 9.73
C PRO A 64 0.73 -0.64 8.52
N THR A 65 1.26 -1.84 8.69
CA THR A 65 1.25 -2.86 7.63
C THR A 65 -0.18 -3.24 7.25
N GLY A 66 -0.47 -3.27 5.94
CA GLY A 66 -1.79 -3.62 5.44
C GLY A 66 -2.91 -2.63 5.79
N SER A 67 -2.57 -1.36 6.07
CA SER A 67 -3.53 -0.24 6.24
C SER A 67 -4.05 0.35 4.92
N GLY A 68 -3.50 -0.08 3.77
CA GLY A 68 -3.96 0.32 2.44
C GLY A 68 -3.13 1.40 1.73
N LYS A 69 -1.89 1.66 2.17
CA LYS A 69 -0.95 2.64 1.58
C LYS A 69 -0.74 2.45 0.07
N SER A 70 -0.28 1.26 -0.33
CA SER A 70 -0.04 0.96 -1.75
C SER A 70 -1.35 0.84 -2.53
N SER A 71 -2.41 0.28 -1.91
CA SER A 71 -3.68 0.07 -2.61
C SER A 71 -4.43 1.36 -2.94
N ILE A 72 -4.35 2.41 -2.09
CA ILE A 72 -4.99 3.70 -2.42
C ILE A 72 -4.33 4.36 -3.62
N VAL A 73 -3.00 4.28 -3.72
CA VAL A 73 -2.23 4.80 -4.88
C VAL A 73 -2.59 4.01 -6.14
N LEU A 74 -2.53 2.69 -6.08
CA LEU A 74 -2.79 1.82 -7.22
C LEU A 74 -4.23 1.91 -7.71
N GLN A 75 -5.21 1.95 -6.82
CA GLN A 75 -6.61 2.08 -7.22
C GLN A 75 -6.94 3.50 -7.70
N THR A 76 -6.26 4.53 -7.20
CA THR A 76 -6.35 5.87 -7.78
C THR A 76 -5.81 5.89 -9.20
N ALA A 77 -4.63 5.32 -9.42
CA ALA A 77 -4.02 5.22 -10.73
C ALA A 77 -4.86 4.38 -11.71
N ALA A 78 -5.41 3.25 -11.25
CA ALA A 78 -6.31 2.41 -12.05
C ALA A 78 -7.52 3.18 -12.56
N ARG A 79 -8.16 3.97 -11.69
CA ARG A 79 -9.31 4.81 -12.08
C ARG A 79 -8.92 5.91 -13.07
N LEU A 80 -7.76 6.52 -12.89
CA LEU A 80 -7.29 7.60 -13.76
C LEU A 80 -6.54 7.10 -15.00
N ASN A 81 -6.49 5.79 -15.23
CA ASN A 81 -5.76 5.13 -16.30
C ASN A 81 -4.26 5.51 -16.34
N ILE A 82 -3.65 5.66 -15.16
CA ILE A 82 -2.26 6.05 -15.01
C ILE A 82 -1.41 4.78 -14.83
N PRO A 83 -0.41 4.55 -15.70
CA PRO A 83 0.54 3.47 -15.51
C PRO A 83 1.40 3.69 -14.25
N VAL A 84 1.65 2.63 -13.48
CA VAL A 84 2.46 2.63 -12.27
C VAL A 84 3.52 1.53 -12.34
N MET A 85 4.79 1.89 -12.20
CA MET A 85 5.87 0.94 -11.99
C MET A 85 6.14 0.80 -10.50
N VAL A 86 5.99 -0.41 -9.96
CA VAL A 86 6.13 -0.70 -8.53
C VAL A 86 7.44 -1.44 -8.27
N VAL A 87 8.21 -0.97 -7.30
CA VAL A 87 9.39 -1.67 -6.77
C VAL A 87 9.26 -1.76 -5.26
N THR A 88 9.55 -2.92 -4.68
CA THR A 88 9.58 -3.08 -3.21
C THR A 88 11.01 -2.91 -2.72
N GLY A 89 11.19 -2.02 -1.76
CA GLY A 89 12.43 -1.75 -1.06
C GLY A 89 12.89 -2.94 -0.23
N HIS A 90 14.20 -3.15 -0.21
CA HIS A 90 14.86 -4.09 0.67
C HIS A 90 16.32 -3.68 0.88
N SER A 91 16.97 -4.24 1.89
CA SER A 91 18.34 -3.87 2.27
C SER A 91 19.39 -4.07 1.17
N ARG A 92 19.11 -4.93 0.18
CA ARG A 92 19.98 -5.20 -0.97
C ARG A 92 19.64 -4.41 -2.24
N LEU A 93 18.61 -3.56 -2.21
CA LEU A 93 18.15 -2.86 -3.41
C LEU A 93 19.11 -1.72 -3.71
N GLU A 94 19.69 -1.73 -4.90
CA GLU A 94 20.67 -0.73 -5.30
C GLU A 94 20.18 0.13 -6.47
N THR A 95 20.79 1.31 -6.65
CA THR A 95 20.46 2.24 -7.72
C THR A 95 20.48 1.61 -9.14
N PRO A 96 21.41 0.70 -9.51
CA PRO A 96 21.39 0.06 -10.83
C PRO A 96 20.15 -0.81 -11.10
N GLU A 97 19.53 -1.39 -10.07
CA GLU A 97 18.27 -2.13 -10.24
C GLU A 97 17.11 -1.19 -10.52
N LEU A 98 17.14 0.04 -9.98
CA LEU A 98 16.14 1.07 -10.21
C LEU A 98 16.32 1.78 -11.56
N VAL A 99 17.55 2.16 -11.87
CA VAL A 99 17.91 3.01 -13.02
C VAL A 99 18.17 2.17 -14.28
N GLY A 100 18.86 1.05 -14.14
CA GLY A 100 19.26 0.20 -15.25
C GLY A 100 20.72 -0.21 -15.17
N HIS A 101 21.06 -1.26 -15.91
CA HIS A 101 22.37 -1.88 -15.91
C HIS A 101 22.64 -2.55 -17.27
N HIS A 102 23.91 -2.86 -17.51
CA HIS A 102 24.30 -3.64 -18.69
C HIS A 102 24.06 -5.12 -18.46
N VAL A 103 23.48 -5.77 -19.46
CA VAL A 103 23.29 -7.22 -19.53
C VAL A 103 23.96 -7.77 -20.79
N ILE A 104 24.29 -9.06 -20.79
CA ILE A 104 24.83 -9.74 -21.97
C ILE A 104 23.68 -10.46 -22.67
N VAL A 105 23.37 -10.04 -23.89
CA VAL A 105 22.36 -10.66 -24.76
C VAL A 105 23.07 -11.06 -26.06
N ASN A 106 23.00 -12.34 -26.41
CA ASN A 106 23.61 -12.90 -27.64
C ASN A 106 25.07 -12.46 -27.87
N ASN A 107 25.91 -12.55 -26.83
CA ASN A 107 27.32 -12.14 -26.83
C ASN A 107 27.57 -10.64 -27.07
N SER A 108 26.55 -9.79 -26.93
CA SER A 108 26.66 -8.33 -26.97
C SER A 108 26.24 -7.72 -25.64
N MET A 109 26.89 -6.62 -25.25
CA MET A 109 26.55 -5.87 -24.04
C MET A 109 25.45 -4.86 -24.38
N GLU A 110 24.27 -5.04 -23.80
CA GLU A 110 23.11 -4.18 -23.99
C GLU A 110 22.73 -3.50 -22.68
N TYR A 111 22.38 -2.21 -22.74
CA TYR A 111 21.87 -1.49 -21.57
C TYR A 111 20.37 -1.68 -21.43
N VAL A 112 19.93 -2.22 -20.30
CA VAL A 112 18.52 -2.37 -19.97
C VAL A 112 18.13 -1.36 -18.90
N TYR A 113 17.12 -0.55 -19.19
CA TYR A 113 16.58 0.41 -18.24
C TYR A 113 15.85 -0.29 -17.10
N GLY A 114 16.06 0.21 -15.89
CA GLY A 114 15.30 -0.17 -14.72
C GLY A 114 13.94 0.53 -14.66
N PRO A 115 13.06 0.12 -13.74
CA PRO A 115 11.69 0.61 -13.61
C PRO A 115 11.63 2.12 -13.31
N LEU A 116 12.58 2.69 -12.56
CA LEU A 116 12.59 4.12 -12.29
C LEU A 116 12.90 4.92 -13.56
N ALA A 117 13.94 4.53 -14.30
CA ALA A 117 14.30 5.22 -15.54
C ALA A 117 13.19 5.08 -16.60
N MET A 118 12.59 3.91 -16.72
CA MET A 118 11.44 3.68 -17.61
C MET A 118 10.24 4.55 -17.21
N ALA A 119 9.90 4.59 -15.92
CA ALA A 119 8.81 5.43 -15.45
C ALA A 119 9.07 6.92 -15.72
N MET A 120 10.30 7.40 -15.54
CA MET A 120 10.69 8.76 -15.88
C MET A 120 10.54 9.06 -17.38
N LYS A 121 10.99 8.15 -18.25
CA LYS A 121 10.93 8.33 -19.71
C LYS A 121 9.49 8.34 -20.25
N GLU A 122 8.65 7.46 -19.72
CA GLU A 122 7.28 7.28 -20.18
C GLU A 122 6.25 8.10 -19.39
N GLY A 123 6.73 8.92 -18.45
CA GLY A 123 5.90 9.75 -17.59
C GLY A 123 4.98 8.92 -16.72
N HIS A 124 5.34 7.72 -16.30
CA HIS A 124 4.53 6.86 -15.44
C HIS A 124 4.66 7.30 -13.98
N TRP A 125 3.74 6.86 -13.12
CA TRP A 125 4.00 6.91 -11.69
C TRP A 125 5.02 5.85 -11.32
N PHE A 126 5.94 6.18 -10.43
CA PHE A 126 6.88 5.25 -9.82
C PHE A 126 6.53 5.11 -8.35
N LEU A 127 6.23 3.90 -7.90
CA LEU A 127 5.90 3.57 -6.52
C LEU A 127 7.02 2.72 -5.91
N LEU A 128 7.78 3.31 -4.99
CA LEU A 128 8.75 2.60 -4.15
C LEU A 128 8.07 2.15 -2.85
N ASP A 129 7.64 0.90 -2.82
CA ASP A 129 7.01 0.30 -1.65
C ASP A 129 8.04 -0.03 -0.57
N GLU A 130 7.70 0.13 0.70
CA GLU A 130 8.61 -0.16 1.84
C GLU A 130 9.97 0.57 1.75
N ILE A 131 9.95 1.87 1.43
CA ILE A 131 11.17 2.68 1.28
C ILE A 131 12.01 2.74 2.56
N ASP A 132 11.39 2.54 3.72
CA ASP A 132 12.09 2.48 4.99
C ASP A 132 12.92 1.20 5.17
N LEU A 133 12.80 0.19 4.30
CA LEU A 133 13.73 -0.94 4.25
C LEU A 133 14.99 -0.68 3.40
N LEU A 134 15.02 0.45 2.68
CA LEU A 134 16.13 0.82 1.82
C LEU A 134 17.28 1.43 2.63
N ASP A 135 18.51 1.14 2.21
CA ASP A 135 19.68 1.81 2.76
C ASP A 135 19.57 3.34 2.56
N PRO A 136 19.77 4.17 3.61
CA PRO A 136 19.63 5.61 3.51
C PRO A 136 20.55 6.28 2.47
N ALA A 137 21.70 5.68 2.15
CA ALA A 137 22.57 6.19 1.10
C ALA A 137 21.97 5.95 -0.29
N THR A 138 21.35 4.79 -0.52
CA THR A 138 20.60 4.52 -1.76
C THR A 138 19.42 5.47 -1.89
N ALA A 139 18.64 5.68 -0.82
CA ALA A 139 17.54 6.65 -0.81
C ALA A 139 18.04 8.08 -1.12
N ALA A 140 19.16 8.49 -0.54
CA ALA A 140 19.75 9.80 -0.81
C ALA A 140 20.18 9.99 -2.28
N GLY A 141 20.53 8.90 -2.97
CA GLY A 141 20.79 8.91 -4.42
C GLY A 141 19.57 9.31 -5.27
N LEU A 142 18.35 9.16 -4.72
CA LEU A 142 17.10 9.48 -5.40
C LEU A 142 16.65 10.93 -5.20
N ASN A 143 17.32 11.71 -4.34
CA ASN A 143 16.95 13.10 -4.00
C ASN A 143 16.63 13.97 -5.22
N GLY A 144 17.54 13.98 -6.21
CA GLY A 144 17.37 14.79 -7.41
C GLY A 144 16.16 14.37 -8.23
N ILE A 145 15.86 13.07 -8.27
CA ILE A 145 14.74 12.51 -9.04
C ILE A 145 13.41 12.89 -8.38
N VAL A 146 13.33 12.83 -7.05
CA VAL A 146 12.15 13.28 -6.29
C VAL A 146 11.89 14.76 -6.55
N GLU A 147 12.91 15.62 -6.61
CA GLU A 147 12.75 17.05 -6.95
C GLU A 147 12.40 17.32 -8.44
N GLY A 148 12.34 16.28 -9.27
CA GLY A 148 12.10 16.41 -10.72
C GLY A 148 13.32 16.81 -11.54
N ARG A 149 14.54 16.66 -11.01
CA ARG A 149 15.77 16.88 -11.78
C ARG A 149 15.96 15.75 -12.82
N PRO A 150 16.68 16.03 -13.93
CA PRO A 150 17.03 15.00 -14.89
C PRO A 150 17.91 13.89 -14.27
N LEU A 151 17.67 12.65 -14.66
CA LEU A 151 18.50 11.49 -14.36
C LEU A 151 19.60 11.38 -15.43
N THR A 152 20.86 11.36 -15.01
CA THR A 152 22.00 11.08 -15.90
C THR A 152 22.44 9.65 -15.71
N ILE A 153 22.68 8.91 -16.80
CA ILE A 153 23.13 7.52 -16.79
C ILE A 153 24.55 7.45 -17.38
N PRO A 154 25.61 7.53 -16.55
CA PRO A 154 27.00 7.48 -17.00
C PRO A 154 27.33 6.20 -17.78
N GLU A 155 26.81 5.06 -17.33
CA GLU A 155 27.06 3.73 -17.92
C GLU A 155 26.56 3.62 -19.36
N LYS A 156 25.62 4.48 -19.75
CA LYS A 156 25.05 4.57 -21.10
C LYS A 156 25.53 5.83 -21.83
N GLY A 157 26.83 6.13 -21.72
CA GLY A 157 27.45 7.25 -22.43
C GLY A 157 26.98 8.62 -21.96
N GLY A 158 26.48 8.72 -20.73
CA GLY A 158 25.99 9.98 -20.16
C GLY A 158 24.59 10.38 -20.66
N GLU A 159 23.74 9.41 -21.04
CA GLU A 159 22.36 9.71 -21.42
C GLU A 159 21.64 10.48 -20.30
N VAL A 160 20.90 11.54 -20.69
CA VAL A 160 20.12 12.36 -19.76
C VAL A 160 18.63 12.14 -20.01
N ILE A 161 17.94 11.58 -19.01
CA ILE A 161 16.49 11.41 -18.97
C ILE A 161 15.88 12.57 -18.20
N LYS A 162 15.15 13.44 -18.91
CA LYS A 162 14.26 14.41 -18.26
C LYS A 162 12.95 13.71 -17.90
N PRO A 163 12.38 13.90 -16.69
CA PRO A 163 11.07 13.37 -16.37
C PRO A 163 10.04 13.81 -17.41
N ALA A 164 9.39 12.86 -18.07
CA ALA A 164 8.32 13.17 -19.00
C ALA A 164 7.09 13.70 -18.26
N PRO A 165 6.24 14.53 -18.91
CA PRO A 165 5.02 15.03 -18.29
C PRO A 165 4.18 13.92 -17.69
N GLY A 166 3.79 14.09 -16.42
CA GLY A 166 3.01 13.11 -15.68
C GLY A 166 3.82 12.09 -14.86
N PHE A 167 5.15 12.09 -14.97
CA PHE A 167 6.00 11.35 -14.02
C PHE A 167 5.75 11.84 -12.59
N ARG A 168 5.59 10.90 -11.66
CA ARG A 168 5.48 11.18 -10.23
C ARG A 168 6.20 10.12 -9.42
N PHE A 169 6.85 10.55 -8.34
CA PHE A 169 7.51 9.67 -7.39
C PHE A 169 6.62 9.48 -6.17
N ILE A 170 6.29 8.24 -5.83
CA ILE A 170 5.52 7.86 -4.66
C ILE A 170 6.33 6.87 -3.85
N ALA A 171 6.30 7.01 -2.53
CA ALA A 171 6.88 6.09 -1.59
C ALA A 171 5.84 5.66 -0.55
N THR A 172 5.94 4.42 -0.08
CA THR A 172 5.17 3.94 1.06
C THR A 172 6.13 3.38 2.11
N ALA A 173 5.77 3.51 3.38
CA ALA A 173 6.59 3.05 4.49
C ALA A 173 5.72 2.67 5.70
N ASN A 174 6.29 1.88 6.61
CA ASN A 174 5.65 1.63 7.90
C ASN A 174 5.96 2.72 8.93
N THR A 175 7.07 3.44 8.71
CA THR A 175 7.52 4.54 9.57
C THR A 175 7.53 5.85 8.79
N ALA A 176 7.40 6.99 9.48
CA ALA A 176 7.54 8.32 8.86
C ALA A 176 9.02 8.70 8.63
N GLY A 177 9.84 7.73 8.21
CA GLY A 177 11.29 7.86 8.04
C GLY A 177 12.09 7.95 9.35
N SER A 178 11.46 7.86 10.53
CA SER A 178 12.16 7.86 11.82
C SER A 178 12.80 6.52 12.19
N GLY A 179 12.58 5.47 11.39
CA GLY A 179 12.83 4.08 11.78
C GLY A 179 11.84 3.58 12.83
N ASP A 180 11.98 2.31 13.21
CA ASP A 180 11.12 1.67 14.20
C ASP A 180 11.45 2.11 15.63
N ARG A 181 10.60 2.97 16.18
CA ARG A 181 10.67 3.38 17.61
C ARG A 181 9.91 2.43 18.53
N SER A 182 9.04 1.60 17.98
CA SER A 182 8.11 0.75 18.71
C SER A 182 8.62 -0.67 18.93
N GLY A 183 9.60 -1.11 18.14
CA GLY A 183 10.04 -2.51 18.06
C GLY A 183 9.12 -3.39 17.20
N LEU A 184 8.05 -2.82 16.64
CA LEU A 184 7.01 -3.54 15.89
C LEU A 184 7.31 -3.70 14.39
N TYR A 185 8.26 -2.94 13.84
CA TYR A 185 8.60 -2.88 12.43
C TYR A 185 10.08 -3.23 12.20
N GLN A 186 10.39 -4.50 12.42
CA GLN A 186 11.74 -5.05 12.27
C GLN A 186 12.32 -4.78 10.88
N GLY A 187 13.57 -4.34 10.84
CA GLY A 187 14.31 -4.09 9.59
C GLY A 187 14.11 -2.71 8.99
N THR A 188 13.20 -1.88 9.52
CA THR A 188 13.06 -0.49 9.06
C THR A 188 14.25 0.36 9.52
N LEU A 189 14.71 1.21 8.62
CA LEU A 189 15.87 2.08 8.74
C LEU A 189 15.43 3.54 8.77
N ARG A 190 16.09 4.32 9.63
CA ARG A 190 15.89 5.76 9.69
C ARG A 190 16.38 6.40 8.39
N GLN A 191 15.51 7.17 7.76
CA GLN A 191 15.81 7.90 6.53
C GLN A 191 16.34 9.31 6.84
N ASN A 192 17.04 9.89 5.86
CA ASN A 192 17.60 11.22 5.98
C ASN A 192 16.47 12.28 5.99
N GLY A 193 16.47 13.19 6.97
CA GLY A 193 15.46 14.25 7.06
C GLY A 193 15.42 15.17 5.84
N ALA A 194 16.56 15.45 5.22
CA ALA A 194 16.60 16.21 3.97
C ALA A 194 15.90 15.45 2.84
N PHE A 195 16.05 14.12 2.76
CA PHE A 195 15.34 13.30 1.78
C PHE A 195 13.82 13.38 1.99
N LEU A 196 13.36 13.31 3.23
CA LEU A 196 11.93 13.38 3.58
C LEU A 196 11.30 14.76 3.29
N ASP A 197 12.07 15.86 3.37
CA ASP A 197 11.59 17.22 3.06
C ASP A 197 11.10 17.41 1.61
N ARG A 198 11.42 16.46 0.74
CA ARG A 198 11.00 16.44 -0.68
C ARG A 198 9.64 15.78 -0.90
N PHE A 199 8.97 15.36 0.17
CA PHE A 199 7.72 14.62 0.09
C PHE A 199 6.56 15.34 0.76
N TRP A 200 5.39 15.27 0.13
CA TRP A 200 4.12 15.41 0.81
C TRP A 200 3.86 14.16 1.64
N MET A 201 3.82 14.32 2.96
CA MET A 201 3.56 13.22 3.89
C MET A 201 2.06 13.01 4.11
N VAL A 202 1.58 11.77 3.97
CA VAL A 202 0.20 11.35 4.26
C VAL A 202 0.23 10.17 5.22
N GLU A 203 -0.47 10.28 6.34
CA GLU A 203 -0.63 9.18 7.28
C GLU A 203 -1.86 8.34 6.94
N VAL A 204 -1.67 7.03 6.90
CA VAL A 204 -2.63 6.04 6.44
C VAL A 204 -2.79 4.98 7.53
N ASP A 205 -3.67 5.26 8.47
CA ASP A 205 -4.04 4.30 9.53
C ASP A 205 -5.02 3.23 8.99
N TYR A 206 -5.47 2.30 9.83
CA TYR A 206 -6.55 1.38 9.49
C TYR A 206 -7.88 2.12 9.25
N PRO A 207 -8.79 1.58 8.43
CA PRO A 207 -10.11 2.19 8.23
C PRO A 207 -10.91 2.18 9.54
N ASP A 208 -11.81 3.14 9.69
CA ASP A 208 -12.76 3.15 10.80
C ASP A 208 -13.76 1.98 10.72
N GLU A 209 -14.53 1.76 11.78
CA GLU A 209 -15.47 0.65 11.86
C GLU A 209 -16.57 0.67 10.78
N VAL A 210 -16.97 1.86 10.33
CA VAL A 210 -17.98 1.99 9.26
C VAL A 210 -17.36 1.58 7.94
N GLN A 211 -16.15 2.06 7.65
CA GLN A 211 -15.42 1.76 6.43
C GLN A 211 -15.02 0.28 6.36
N GLU A 212 -14.54 -0.33 7.45
CA GLU A 212 -14.19 -1.76 7.44
C GLU A 212 -15.41 -2.66 7.25
N ARG A 213 -16.57 -2.30 7.82
CA ARG A 213 -17.81 -3.03 7.55
C ARG A 213 -18.21 -2.93 6.07
N GLN A 214 -18.02 -1.77 5.44
CA GLN A 214 -18.25 -1.63 3.99
C GLN A 214 -17.28 -2.48 3.17
N ILE A 215 -16.00 -2.51 3.55
CA ILE A 215 -14.99 -3.37 2.93
C ILE A 215 -15.39 -4.84 3.04
N LEU A 216 -15.80 -5.30 4.23
CA LEU A 216 -16.28 -6.66 4.44
C LEU A 216 -17.58 -6.95 3.70
N ALA A 217 -18.49 -5.98 3.59
CA ALA A 217 -19.74 -6.14 2.86
C ALA A 217 -19.51 -6.33 1.37
N LYS A 218 -18.58 -5.57 0.77
CA LYS A 218 -18.19 -5.77 -0.63
C LYS A 218 -17.40 -7.07 -0.83
N ALA A 219 -16.41 -7.33 0.02
CA ALA A 219 -15.55 -8.51 -0.12
C ALA A 219 -16.28 -9.83 0.18
N MET A 220 -17.31 -9.80 1.02
CA MET A 220 -18.13 -10.95 1.41
C MET A 220 -19.61 -10.55 1.59
N PRO A 221 -20.37 -10.38 0.49
CA PRO A 221 -21.78 -9.95 0.52
C PRO A 221 -22.70 -10.91 1.31
N SER A 222 -22.37 -12.20 1.30
CA SER A 222 -23.15 -13.26 1.96
C SER A 222 -22.86 -13.44 3.45
N LEU A 223 -21.95 -12.66 4.03
CA LEU A 223 -21.66 -12.68 5.46
C LEU A 223 -22.68 -11.81 6.21
N ALA A 224 -23.27 -12.31 7.29
CA ALA A 224 -24.26 -11.56 8.07
C ALA A 224 -23.65 -10.29 8.69
N ASP A 225 -24.43 -9.20 8.77
CA ASP A 225 -23.97 -7.91 9.30
C ASP A 225 -23.48 -8.02 10.75
N THR A 226 -24.18 -8.79 11.59
CA THR A 226 -23.78 -9.05 12.98
C THR A 226 -22.40 -9.71 13.07
N VAL A 227 -22.07 -10.61 12.13
CA VAL A 227 -20.75 -11.24 12.06
C VAL A 227 -19.71 -10.24 11.58
N ARG A 228 -20.03 -9.39 10.59
CA ARG A 228 -19.12 -8.32 10.14
C ARG A 228 -18.76 -7.38 11.28
N GLU A 229 -19.76 -6.94 12.05
CA GLU A 229 -19.59 -6.07 13.22
C GLU A 229 -18.68 -6.71 14.27
N ALA A 230 -18.92 -7.97 14.61
CA ALA A 230 -18.11 -8.71 15.57
C ALA A 230 -16.65 -8.90 15.08
N LEU A 231 -16.43 -9.19 13.79
CA LEU A 231 -15.08 -9.33 13.21
C LEU A 231 -14.31 -8.00 13.24
N VAL A 232 -14.97 -6.88 12.92
CA VAL A 232 -14.36 -5.54 12.96
C VAL A 232 -14.03 -5.14 14.40
N SER A 233 -14.96 -5.33 15.32
CA SER A 233 -14.74 -5.06 16.75
C SER A 233 -13.56 -5.87 17.29
N TYR A 234 -13.49 -7.18 16.97
CA TYR A 234 -12.36 -8.03 17.32
C TYR A 234 -11.02 -7.49 16.75
N ALA A 235 -11.00 -7.14 15.45
CA ALA A 235 -9.79 -6.64 14.80
C ALA A 235 -9.27 -5.35 15.46
N ASN A 236 -10.18 -4.45 15.85
CA ASN A 236 -9.83 -3.22 16.56
C ASN A 236 -9.24 -3.47 17.95
N GLU A 237 -9.78 -4.41 18.71
CA GLU A 237 -9.20 -4.80 20.00
C GLU A 237 -7.78 -5.38 19.83
N ILE A 238 -7.55 -6.24 18.83
CA ILE A 238 -6.20 -6.74 18.51
C ILE A 238 -5.24 -5.61 18.13
N ARG A 239 -5.68 -4.64 17.32
CA ARG A 239 -4.84 -3.48 16.97
C ARG A 239 -4.44 -2.66 18.20
N LYS A 240 -5.35 -2.49 19.17
CA LYS A 240 -5.05 -1.80 20.44
C LYS A 240 -3.99 -2.55 21.25
N LEU A 241 -4.09 -3.88 21.35
CA LEU A 241 -3.09 -4.70 22.04
C LEU A 241 -1.73 -4.61 21.35
N PHE A 242 -1.69 -4.66 20.02
CA PHE A 242 -0.48 -4.52 19.23
C PHE A 242 0.20 -3.16 19.42
N ILE A 243 -0.56 -2.06 19.38
CA ILE A 243 -0.03 -0.70 19.58
C ILE A 243 0.59 -0.54 20.97
N LYS A 244 0.03 -1.24 21.98
CA LYS A 244 0.58 -1.25 23.34
C LYS A 244 1.79 -2.18 23.50
N GLY A 245 2.13 -2.98 22.50
CA GLY A 245 3.18 -3.99 22.58
C GLY A 245 2.82 -5.19 23.46
N GLU A 246 1.52 -5.41 23.72
CA GLU A 246 1.04 -6.56 24.51
C GLU A 246 1.01 -7.85 23.66
N ILE A 247 0.94 -7.72 22.33
CA ILE A 247 1.05 -8.81 21.35
C ILE A 247 1.92 -8.34 20.17
N GLU A 248 2.61 -9.28 19.53
CA GLU A 248 3.54 -9.05 18.42
C GLU A 248 2.87 -9.07 17.04
N VAL A 249 1.60 -9.48 16.96
CA VAL A 249 0.85 -9.53 15.70
C VAL A 249 -0.31 -8.55 15.68
N THR A 250 -0.59 -7.98 14.50
CA THR A 250 -1.69 -7.03 14.29
C THR A 250 -2.73 -7.56 13.32
N PHE A 251 -3.97 -7.08 13.45
CA PHE A 251 -5.06 -7.42 12.55
C PHE A 251 -5.15 -6.42 11.39
N SER A 252 -4.35 -6.63 10.34
CA SER A 252 -4.46 -5.80 9.14
C SER A 252 -5.82 -5.95 8.45
N THR A 253 -6.27 -4.95 7.67
CA THR A 253 -7.50 -5.07 6.88
C THR A 253 -7.45 -6.26 5.90
N ARG A 254 -6.25 -6.58 5.37
CA ARG A 254 -6.03 -7.80 4.57
C ARG A 254 -6.32 -9.08 5.36
N THR A 255 -5.86 -9.15 6.61
CA THR A 255 -6.11 -10.28 7.51
C THR A 255 -7.59 -10.36 7.88
N LEU A 256 -8.27 -9.21 8.09
CA LEU A 256 -9.71 -9.13 8.36
C LEU A 256 -10.54 -9.70 7.21
N VAL A 257 -10.29 -9.26 5.97
CA VAL A 257 -10.97 -9.79 4.78
C VAL A 257 -10.71 -11.30 4.62
N ARG A 258 -9.47 -11.76 4.83
CA ARG A 258 -9.13 -13.18 4.79
C ARG A 258 -9.91 -13.96 5.84
N TRP A 259 -9.96 -13.46 7.07
CA TRP A 259 -10.66 -14.13 8.15
C TRP A 259 -12.16 -14.22 7.87
N ALA A 260 -12.79 -13.14 7.41
CA ALA A 260 -14.20 -13.14 6.99
C ALA A 260 -14.51 -14.19 5.91
N LYS A 261 -13.64 -14.30 4.89
CA LYS A 261 -13.73 -15.34 3.84
C LYS A 261 -13.65 -16.74 4.42
N LEU A 262 -12.66 -16.99 5.28
CA LEU A 262 -12.45 -18.31 5.90
C LEU A 262 -13.58 -18.68 6.85
N VAL A 263 -14.11 -17.73 7.63
CA VAL A 263 -15.29 -17.95 8.49
C VAL A 263 -16.45 -18.45 7.65
N TYR A 264 -16.73 -17.78 6.52
CA TYR A 264 -17.82 -18.18 5.62
C TYR A 264 -17.61 -19.59 5.04
N LEU A 265 -16.39 -19.91 4.60
CA LEU A 265 -16.04 -21.19 3.99
C LEU A 265 -16.05 -22.35 4.98
N PHE A 266 -15.65 -22.11 6.24
CA PHE A 266 -15.58 -23.15 7.26
C PHE A 266 -16.88 -23.34 8.05
N ARG A 267 -17.96 -22.60 7.75
CA ARG A 267 -19.27 -22.81 8.37
C ARG A 267 -19.72 -24.30 8.42
N PRO A 268 -19.53 -25.11 7.36
CA PRO A 268 -19.89 -26.54 7.41
C PRO A 268 -19.10 -27.35 8.46
N ALA A 269 -17.87 -26.94 8.79
CA ALA A 269 -17.04 -27.62 9.80
C ALA A 269 -17.65 -27.56 11.21
N SER A 270 -18.62 -26.67 11.45
CA SER A 270 -19.41 -26.64 12.68
C SER A 270 -20.15 -27.97 12.91
N ALA A 271 -20.56 -28.65 11.84
CA ALA A 271 -21.19 -29.98 11.92
C ALA A 271 -20.24 -31.06 12.44
N GLU A 272 -18.92 -30.82 12.41
CA GLU A 272 -17.88 -31.71 12.95
C GLU A 272 -17.44 -31.29 14.37
N GLY A 273 -18.18 -30.39 15.04
CA GLY A 273 -17.86 -29.92 16.39
C GLY A 273 -16.71 -28.92 16.47
N LYS A 274 -16.20 -28.40 15.34
CA LYS A 274 -15.16 -27.37 15.31
C LYS A 274 -15.79 -25.98 15.34
N ASN A 275 -15.22 -25.06 16.12
CA ASN A 275 -15.61 -23.65 16.04
C ASN A 275 -15.03 -23.03 14.74
N PRO A 276 -15.85 -22.67 13.74
CA PRO A 276 -15.38 -22.16 12.46
C PRO A 276 -14.67 -20.80 12.60
N ILE A 277 -15.02 -19.99 13.60
CA ILE A 277 -14.41 -18.69 13.87
C ILE A 277 -12.96 -18.87 14.31
N ILE A 278 -12.72 -19.70 15.33
CA ILE A 278 -11.38 -19.98 15.86
C ILE A 278 -10.53 -20.72 14.82
N HIS A 279 -11.13 -21.70 14.14
CA HIS A 279 -10.45 -22.44 13.08
C HIS A 279 -9.99 -21.53 11.94
N ALA A 280 -10.84 -20.58 11.52
CA ALA A 280 -10.51 -19.56 10.54
C ALA A 280 -9.46 -18.57 11.07
N LEU A 281 -9.54 -18.18 12.34
CA LEU A 281 -8.64 -17.22 13.00
C LEU A 281 -7.20 -17.72 13.00
N ASP A 282 -6.99 -19.00 13.32
CA ASP A 282 -5.64 -19.59 13.30
C ASP A 282 -4.98 -19.51 11.93
N ARG A 283 -5.74 -19.79 10.87
CA ARG A 283 -5.25 -19.69 9.48
C ARG A 283 -5.08 -18.25 9.01
N ALA A 284 -5.90 -17.34 9.52
CA ALA A 284 -5.82 -15.93 9.18
C ALA A 284 -4.63 -15.25 9.87
N LEU A 285 -4.46 -15.46 11.18
CA LEU A 285 -3.49 -14.76 12.03
C LEU A 285 -2.81 -15.68 13.05
N GLY A 286 -3.57 -16.56 13.74
CA GLY A 286 -3.07 -17.24 14.94
C GLY A 286 -1.79 -18.05 14.76
N TYR A 287 -1.58 -18.71 13.62
CA TYR A 287 -0.33 -19.45 13.37
C TYR A 287 0.90 -18.56 13.10
N ARG A 288 0.72 -17.24 12.96
CA ARG A 288 1.82 -16.27 12.89
C ARG A 288 2.17 -15.69 14.25
N ALA A 289 1.36 -15.96 15.26
CA ALA A 289 1.54 -15.44 16.60
C ALA A 289 2.39 -16.38 17.45
N GLU A 290 3.11 -15.82 18.42
CA GLU A 290 3.71 -16.57 19.52
C GLU A 290 2.62 -17.29 20.33
N PRO A 291 2.94 -18.42 21.00
CA PRO A 291 1.95 -19.22 21.73
C PRO A 291 1.09 -18.40 22.70
N GLU A 292 1.71 -17.52 23.48
CA GLU A 292 1.06 -16.67 24.48
C GLU A 292 0.10 -15.66 23.82
N SER A 293 0.55 -14.99 22.77
CA SER A 293 -0.31 -14.09 21.98
C SER A 293 -1.45 -14.83 21.31
N ARG A 294 -1.21 -16.06 20.82
CA ARG A 294 -2.25 -16.89 20.22
C ARG A 294 -3.32 -17.30 21.23
N GLU A 295 -2.96 -17.59 22.48
CA GLU A 295 -3.93 -17.81 23.55
C GLU A 295 -4.78 -16.57 23.78
N ALA A 296 -4.18 -15.38 23.87
CA ALA A 296 -4.91 -14.11 23.99
C ALA A 296 -5.85 -13.86 22.79
N LEU A 297 -5.41 -14.19 21.56
CA LEU A 297 -6.27 -14.13 20.36
C LEU A 297 -7.52 -15.01 20.52
N HIS A 298 -7.37 -16.22 21.07
CA HIS A 298 -8.46 -17.18 21.26
C HIS A 298 -9.41 -16.76 22.38
N GLU A 299 -8.89 -16.31 23.52
CA GLU A 299 -9.69 -15.80 24.65
C GLU A 299 -10.56 -14.61 24.21
N LEU A 300 -9.97 -13.67 23.48
CA LEU A 300 -10.72 -12.55 22.92
C LEU A 300 -11.82 -13.02 21.97
N ALA A 301 -11.54 -14.02 21.13
CA ALA A 301 -12.51 -14.52 20.17
C ALA A 301 -13.66 -15.24 20.87
N GLN A 302 -13.39 -16.00 21.93
CA GLN A 302 -14.44 -16.59 22.77
C GLN A 302 -15.30 -15.51 23.43
N ARG A 303 -14.71 -14.41 23.91
CA ARG A 303 -15.45 -13.29 24.49
C ARG A 303 -16.35 -12.58 23.47
N VAL A 304 -15.88 -12.40 22.24
CA VAL A 304 -16.61 -11.67 21.19
C VAL A 304 -17.68 -12.54 20.52
N PHE A 305 -17.45 -13.85 20.35
CA PHE A 305 -18.29 -14.75 19.56
C PHE A 305 -18.93 -15.91 20.34
N GLY A 306 -18.57 -16.11 21.61
CA GLY A 306 -19.06 -17.22 22.45
C GLY A 306 -20.31 -16.92 23.28
N GLY A 307 -20.89 -15.73 23.10
CA GLY A 307 -22.19 -15.33 23.67
C GLY A 307 -23.37 -15.75 22.83
#